data_AF-A0A4R6P0H8-F1
#
_entry.id   AF-A0A4R6P0H8-F1
#
_cell.length_a   1.000
_cell.length_b   1.000
_cell.length_c   1.000
_cell.angle_alpha   90.00
_cell.angle_beta   90.00
_cell.angle_gamma   90.00
#
_symmetry.space_group_name_H-M   'P 1'
#
loop_
_entity.id
_entity.type
_entity.pdbx_description
1 polymer ?
#
loop_
_entity_poly.entity_id
_entity_poly.type
_entity_poly.pdbx_seq_one_letter_code
_entity_poly.pdbx_strand_id
1 'polypeptide(L)' 'SGKIMRRLLRDIAEGRELGDTSTLVDPAVFEAIAKA' A
#
# COMPACT_ATOMS: atom_id res chain seq x y z
N SER A 1 -12.47 2.77 9.35
CA SER A 1 -13.13 1.72 8.55
C SER A 1 -12.44 0.35 8.65
N GLY A 2 -11.13 0.25 8.95
CA GLY A 2 -10.47 -1.04 9.12
C GLY A 2 -10.34 -1.87 7.84
N LYS A 3 -10.64 -1.28 6.68
CA LYS A 3 -10.57 -1.94 5.38
C LYS A 3 -9.11 -2.12 4.97
N ILE A 4 -8.74 -3.36 4.66
CA ILE A 4 -7.41 -3.69 4.14
C ILE A 4 -7.33 -3.29 2.66
N MET A 5 -6.32 -2.51 2.29
CA MET A 5 -6.05 -2.08 0.91
C MET A 5 -5.31 -3.17 0.12
N ARG A 6 -5.97 -4.31 -0.11
CA ARG A 6 -5.40 -5.46 -0.84
C ARG A 6 -4.95 -5.14 -2.25
N ARG A 7 -5.55 -4.13 -2.90
CA ARG A 7 -5.13 -3.64 -4.21
C ARG A 7 -3.70 -3.10 -4.15
N LEU A 8 -3.41 -2.20 -3.22
CA LEU A 8 -2.08 -1.60 -3.06
C LEU A 8 -1.01 -2.64 -2.69
N LEU A 9 -1.35 -3.63 -1.85
CA LEU A 9 -0.46 -4.75 -1.56
C LEU A 9 -0.10 -5.56 -2.82
N ARG A 10 -1.06 -5.76 -3.72
CA ARG A 10 -0.83 -6.42 -5.00
C ARG A 10 0.02 -5.56 -5.93
N ASP A 11 -0.25 -4.26 -5.98
CA ASP A 11 0.52 -3.33 -6.82
C ASP A 11 2.01 -3.37 -6.44
N ILE A 12 2.35 -3.40 -5.14
CA ILE A 12 3.73 -3.59 -4.66
C ILE A 12 4.32 -4.95 -5.06
N ALA A 13 3.57 -6.03 -4.83
CA ALA A 13 4.04 -7.38 -5.15
C ALA A 13 4.33 -7.57 -6.64
N GLU A 14 3.64 -6.82 -7.49
CA GLU A 14 3.80 -6.83 -8.94
C GLU A 14 4.74 -5.71 -9.45
N GLY A 15 5.35 -4.92 -8.56
CA GLY A 15 6.25 -3.80 -8.92
C GLY A 15 5.55 -2.64 -9.66
N ARG A 16 4.23 -2.52 -9.52
CA ARG A 16 3.42 -1.45 -10.10
C ARG A 16 3.43 -0.22 -9.19
N GLU A 17 3.25 0.96 -9.77
CA GLU A 17 3.14 2.20 -9.02
C GLU A 17 1.94 2.16 -8.07
N LEU A 18 2.11 2.69 -6.86
CA LEU A 18 1.05 2.80 -5.88
C LEU A 18 0.02 3.84 -6.33
N GLY A 19 -1.24 3.42 -6.46
CA GLY A 19 -2.35 4.35 -6.64
C GLY A 19 -2.67 5.14 -5.36
N ASP A 20 -3.83 5.81 -5.34
CA ASP A 20 -4.24 6.67 -4.22
C ASP A 20 -4.16 6.00 -2.84
N THR A 21 -3.42 6.66 -1.94
CA THR A 21 -3.13 6.26 -0.56
C THR A 21 -3.72 7.24 0.47
N SER A 22 -4.43 8.29 0.04
CA SER A 22 -4.95 9.38 0.90
C SER A 22 -5.92 8.90 1.99
N THR A 23 -6.51 7.72 1.81
CA THR A 23 -7.45 7.11 2.77
C THR A 23 -6.79 6.23 3.83
N LEU A 24 -5.47 6.05 3.74
CA LEU A 24 -4.70 5.34 4.75
C LEU A 24 -4.46 6.24 5.95
N VAL A 25 -4.44 5.63 7.14
CA VAL A 25 -4.03 6.33 8.36
C VAL A 25 -2.55 6.72 8.28
N ASP A 26 -1.73 5.83 7.72
CA ASP A 26 -0.31 6.07 7.48
C ASP A 26 0.08 5.56 6.08
N PRO A 27 0.35 6.46 5.12
CA PRO A 27 0.82 6.08 3.79
C PRO A 27 2.23 5.46 3.78
N ALA A 28 3.08 5.75 4.77
CA ALA A 28 4.48 5.30 4.80
C ALA A 28 4.62 3.78 5.06
N VAL A 29 3.54 3.12 5.50
CA VAL A 29 3.54 1.67 5.77
C VAL A 29 3.99 0.84 4.56
N PHE A 30 3.70 1.34 3.34
CA PHE A 30 4.05 0.65 2.12
C PHE A 30 5.55 0.70 1.79
N GLU A 31 6.26 1.73 2.23
CA GLU A 31 7.71 1.77 2.15
C GLU A 31 8.36 0.73 3.08
N ALA A 32 7.77 0.52 4.26
CA ALA A 32 8.24 -0.50 5.20
C ALA A 32 8.00 -1.92 4.65
N ILE A 33 6.85 -2.14 3.99
CA ILE A 33 6.51 -3.43 3.37
C ILE A 33 7.43 -3.72 2.16
N ALA A 34 7.74 -2.72 1.34
CA ALA A 34 8.59 -2.91 0.15
C ALA A 34 10.07 -3.21 0.48
N LYS A 35 10.51 -2.92 1.71
CA LYS A 35 11.88 -3.19 2.19
C LYS A 35 12.04 -4.56 2.86
N ALA A 36 10.93 -5.28 3.09
CA ALA A 36 10.92 -6.62 3.67
C ALA A 36 11.02 -7.68 2.58
#